data_AF-A0A166EWQ1-F1
#
_entry.id   AF-A0A166EWQ1-F1
#
_cell.length_a   1.000
_cell.length_b   1.000
_cell.length_c   1.000
_cell.angle_alpha   90.00
_cell.angle_beta   90.00
_cell.angle_gamma   90.00
#
_symmetry.space_group_name_H-M   'P 1'
#
loop_
_entity.id
_entity.type
_entity.pdbx_description
1 polymer ?
#
loop_
_entity_poly.entity_id
_entity_poly.type
_entity_poly.pdbx_seq_one_letter_code
_entity_poly.pdbx_strand_id
1 'polypeptide(L)'
;MVDATITRYATDTVVADYEGPHMKQLRRIILALCHAGYPNRELFMDDNVVLKTYAPGVSLELRFRFQHMLNMSYPFYLKAVGDKIFSMGSPGDTKAFRRMATLLWYYRSPEEGWQPESLITFSLQILTESSENDYFDFYDNDIVKLMGPFNFLTSLSGNLRRGDFPSPVFHERLLQNLGPVIAIYHLWPHYSSSGFFASLREVLDSYASLEGSRRWNIWEAGLHILMRITDQAPVNEGASPLIRHFDVVELMARSSILYVQTDTTKVDHNTCLKIIEDYTRIAEALHLRAGKNTLRKAFRQAARREWYPTLKVLRELPLRDRRTLPKCTKLIPAWQDLGRALGLDEANEKADFEREMKKAAQMCAWFECEYHEKKPPHPTRACVGCAEARYCSRLCQQKDWREGGHKQKCKRIKSEPHQPRGES
;
A
#
# COMPACT_ATOMS: atom_id res chain seq x y z
N MET A 1 -11.38 10.77 -24.29
CA MET A 1 -12.33 9.83 -24.94
C MET A 1 -12.09 8.38 -24.52
N VAL A 2 -10.84 7.91 -24.45
CA VAL A 2 -10.47 6.52 -24.05
C VAL A 2 -10.92 6.14 -22.63
N ASP A 3 -10.84 7.06 -21.67
CA ASP A 3 -11.13 6.79 -20.24
C ASP A 3 -12.63 6.49 -19.98
N ALA A 4 -13.51 7.14 -20.74
CA ALA A 4 -14.95 6.89 -20.68
C ALA A 4 -15.31 5.52 -21.28
N THR A 5 -14.58 5.05 -22.28
CA THR A 5 -14.82 3.76 -22.94
C THR A 5 -14.46 2.60 -22.02
N ILE A 6 -13.29 2.62 -21.38
CA ILE A 6 -12.85 1.55 -20.47
C ILE A 6 -13.79 1.45 -19.25
N THR A 7 -14.15 2.60 -18.66
CA THR A 7 -15.06 2.64 -17.51
C THR A 7 -16.45 2.13 -17.86
N ARG A 8 -16.96 2.45 -19.05
CA ARG A 8 -18.29 2.01 -19.53
C ARG A 8 -18.32 0.51 -19.90
N TYR A 9 -17.22 -0.02 -20.45
CA TYR A 9 -17.07 -1.47 -20.69
C TYR A 9 -17.02 -2.30 -19.39
N ALA A 10 -16.54 -1.72 -18.29
CA ALA A 10 -16.52 -2.40 -17.00
C ALA A 10 -17.91 -2.51 -16.35
N THR A 11 -18.82 -1.59 -16.65
CA THR A 11 -20.16 -1.53 -16.03
C THR A 11 -21.26 -2.20 -16.86
N ASP A 12 -21.20 -2.15 -18.20
CA ASP A 12 -22.18 -2.80 -19.07
C ASP A 12 -21.73 -4.22 -19.45
N THR A 13 -21.85 -5.15 -18.50
CA THR A 13 -21.47 -6.55 -18.67
C THR A 13 -22.43 -7.31 -19.60
N VAL A 14 -22.28 -7.12 -20.91
CA VAL A 14 -22.65 -8.18 -21.86
C VAL A 14 -21.76 -9.39 -21.55
N VAL A 15 -22.34 -10.56 -21.35
CA VAL A 15 -21.61 -11.83 -21.24
C VAL A 15 -21.04 -12.10 -22.62
N ALA A 16 -19.86 -11.55 -22.92
CA ALA A 16 -19.16 -11.84 -24.15
C ALA A 16 -18.88 -13.35 -24.21
N ASP A 17 -19.14 -13.97 -25.36
CA ASP A 17 -18.76 -15.36 -25.61
C ASP A 17 -17.23 -15.46 -25.72
N TYR A 18 -16.58 -15.66 -24.57
CA TYR A 18 -15.11 -15.75 -24.45
C TYR A 18 -14.52 -16.93 -25.22
N GLU A 19 -15.34 -17.93 -25.53
CA GLU A 19 -14.97 -19.10 -26.33
C GLU A 19 -15.30 -18.95 -27.81
N GLY A 20 -15.88 -17.81 -28.18
CA GLY A 20 -16.20 -17.47 -29.55
C GLY A 20 -14.97 -17.41 -30.46
N PRO A 21 -15.13 -17.63 -31.78
CA PRO A 21 -14.04 -17.72 -32.74
C PRO A 21 -13.19 -16.44 -32.79
N HIS A 22 -13.80 -15.26 -32.67
CA HIS A 22 -13.09 -13.98 -32.66
C HIS A 22 -12.16 -13.83 -31.45
N MET A 23 -12.58 -14.32 -30.30
CA MET A 23 -11.80 -14.24 -29.05
C MET A 23 -10.60 -15.17 -29.09
N LYS A 24 -10.79 -16.38 -29.63
CA LYS A 24 -9.71 -17.32 -29.92
C LYS A 24 -8.72 -16.74 -30.92
N GLN A 25 -9.19 -16.06 -31.96
CA GLN A 25 -8.33 -15.40 -32.93
C GLN A 25 -7.53 -14.25 -32.30
N LEU A 26 -8.16 -13.37 -31.53
CA LEU A 26 -7.49 -12.27 -30.83
C LEU A 26 -6.41 -12.80 -29.87
N ARG A 27 -6.73 -13.84 -29.08
CA ARG A 27 -5.77 -14.50 -28.19
C ARG A 27 -4.56 -15.03 -28.97
N ARG A 28 -4.79 -15.72 -30.09
CA ARG A 28 -3.70 -16.22 -30.96
C ARG A 28 -2.82 -15.10 -31.50
N ILE A 29 -3.41 -13.99 -31.93
CA ILE A 29 -2.66 -12.82 -32.43
C ILE A 29 -1.78 -12.25 -31.30
N ILE A 30 -2.34 -12.00 -30.12
CA ILE A 30 -1.60 -11.47 -28.98
C ILE A 30 -0.46 -12.39 -28.57
N LEU A 31 -0.70 -13.70 -28.56
CA LEU A 31 0.34 -14.68 -28.23
C LEU A 31 1.43 -14.76 -29.28
N ALA A 32 1.08 -14.74 -30.57
CA ALA A 32 2.07 -14.67 -31.63
C ALA A 32 2.95 -13.42 -31.48
N LEU A 33 2.34 -12.27 -31.14
CA LEU A 33 3.08 -11.04 -30.87
C LEU A 33 3.95 -11.13 -29.61
N CYS A 34 3.51 -11.79 -28.54
CA CYS A 34 4.31 -11.96 -27.32
C CYS A 34 5.50 -12.89 -27.56
N HIS A 35 5.27 -14.02 -28.25
CA HIS A 35 6.32 -14.99 -28.62
C HIS A 35 7.34 -14.41 -29.59
N ALA A 36 6.92 -13.55 -30.52
CA ALA A 36 7.84 -12.87 -31.42
C ALA A 36 8.52 -11.66 -30.75
N GLY A 37 7.77 -10.89 -29.95
CA GLY A 37 8.22 -9.63 -29.38
C GLY A 37 9.28 -9.81 -28.29
N TYR A 38 9.13 -10.78 -27.40
CA TYR A 38 10.04 -10.92 -26.26
C TYR A 38 11.47 -11.38 -26.64
N PRO A 39 11.67 -12.33 -27.58
CA PRO A 39 13.01 -12.62 -28.10
C PRO A 39 13.66 -11.41 -28.79
N ASN A 40 12.86 -10.51 -29.38
CA ASN A 40 13.30 -9.26 -30.02
C ASN A 40 13.04 -8.03 -29.11
N ARG A 41 13.20 -8.21 -27.79
CA ARG A 41 12.86 -7.19 -26.79
C ARG A 41 13.65 -5.89 -26.94
N GLU A 42 14.84 -5.96 -27.53
CA GLU A 42 15.68 -4.80 -27.85
C GLU A 42 14.96 -3.80 -28.75
N LEU A 43 13.95 -4.22 -29.54
CA LEU A 43 13.14 -3.28 -30.33
C LEU A 43 12.30 -2.34 -29.45
N PHE A 44 12.02 -2.75 -28.22
CA PHE A 44 11.24 -2.00 -27.24
C PHE A 44 12.12 -1.25 -26.23
N MET A 45 13.44 -1.31 -26.32
CA MET A 45 14.34 -0.64 -25.38
C MET A 45 14.82 0.71 -25.92
N ASP A 46 15.01 1.70 -25.05
CA ASP A 46 15.43 3.05 -25.45
C ASP A 46 16.92 3.13 -25.88
N ASP A 47 17.71 2.12 -25.54
CA ASP A 47 19.13 2.02 -25.85
C ASP A 47 19.42 1.29 -27.17
N ASN A 48 18.39 0.96 -27.96
CA ASN A 48 18.58 0.36 -29.29
C ASN A 48 19.21 1.36 -30.26
N VAL A 49 20.53 1.27 -30.40
CA VAL A 49 21.34 2.17 -31.25
C VAL A 49 20.88 2.14 -32.70
N VAL A 50 20.47 0.97 -33.22
CA VAL A 50 20.04 0.82 -34.62
C VAL A 50 18.74 1.58 -34.86
N LEU A 51 17.70 1.34 -34.05
CA LEU A 51 16.44 2.06 -34.18
C LEU A 51 16.60 3.56 -33.91
N LYS A 52 17.41 3.94 -32.93
CA LYS A 52 17.70 5.34 -32.65
C LYS A 52 18.36 6.05 -33.85
N THR A 53 19.19 5.34 -34.60
CA THR A 53 19.92 5.90 -35.76
C THR A 53 19.05 5.94 -37.01
N TYR A 54 18.32 4.87 -37.31
CA TYR A 54 17.66 4.71 -38.61
C TYR A 54 16.14 4.92 -38.57
N ALA A 55 15.52 4.85 -37.39
CA ALA A 55 14.07 4.93 -37.23
C ALA A 55 13.69 5.55 -35.85
N PRO A 56 14.09 6.80 -35.58
CA PRO A 56 13.88 7.42 -34.29
C PRO A 56 12.39 7.46 -33.92
N GLY A 57 12.07 7.06 -32.69
CA GLY A 57 10.70 6.99 -32.19
C GLY A 57 9.96 5.67 -32.45
N VAL A 58 10.49 4.78 -33.30
CA VAL A 58 9.82 3.50 -33.59
C VAL A 58 9.69 2.62 -32.34
N SER A 59 10.68 2.57 -31.46
CA SER A 59 10.58 1.83 -30.19
C SER A 59 9.42 2.34 -29.33
N LEU A 60 9.24 3.66 -29.25
CA LEU A 60 8.16 4.29 -28.49
C LEU A 60 6.79 3.92 -29.08
N GLU A 61 6.63 4.04 -30.40
CA GLU A 61 5.37 3.70 -31.09
C GLU A 61 5.05 2.21 -30.96
N LEU A 62 6.05 1.32 -31.10
CA LEU A 62 5.87 -0.12 -30.91
C LEU A 62 5.39 -0.44 -29.50
N ARG A 63 6.00 0.17 -28.47
CA ARG A 63 5.57 0.02 -27.09
C ARG A 63 4.14 0.51 -26.89
N PHE A 64 3.84 1.73 -27.31
CA PHE A 64 2.51 2.33 -27.16
C PHE A 64 1.42 1.43 -27.78
N ARG A 65 1.62 0.99 -29.02
CA ARG A 65 0.66 0.12 -29.72
C ARG A 65 0.51 -1.22 -29.01
N PHE A 66 1.60 -1.82 -28.57
CA PHE A 66 1.54 -3.14 -27.95
C PHE A 66 0.96 -3.06 -26.53
N GLN A 67 1.33 -2.06 -25.74
CA GLN A 67 0.71 -1.77 -24.45
C GLN A 67 -0.80 -1.60 -24.60
N HIS A 68 -1.24 -0.80 -25.58
CA HIS A 68 -2.66 -0.62 -25.85
C HIS A 68 -3.35 -1.94 -26.21
N MET A 69 -2.76 -2.77 -27.08
CA MET A 69 -3.32 -4.08 -27.43
C MET A 69 -3.44 -5.00 -26.20
N LEU A 70 -2.40 -5.09 -25.37
CA LEU A 70 -2.43 -5.93 -24.16
C LEU A 70 -3.50 -5.43 -23.18
N ASN A 71 -3.56 -4.12 -22.92
CA ASN A 71 -4.54 -3.52 -22.02
C ASN A 71 -5.97 -3.67 -22.51
N MET A 72 -6.23 -3.46 -23.81
CA MET A 72 -7.56 -3.65 -24.39
C MET A 72 -8.00 -5.10 -24.39
N SER A 73 -7.05 -6.04 -24.42
CA SER A 73 -7.36 -7.46 -24.36
C SER A 73 -7.65 -7.98 -22.95
N TYR A 74 -7.29 -7.22 -21.91
CA TYR A 74 -7.37 -7.65 -20.52
C TYR A 74 -8.78 -8.05 -20.03
N PRO A 75 -9.85 -7.24 -20.23
CA PRO A 75 -11.18 -7.58 -19.73
C PRO A 75 -11.66 -8.96 -20.22
N PHE A 76 -11.10 -9.42 -21.34
CA PHE A 76 -11.43 -10.71 -21.94
C PHE A 76 -10.82 -11.90 -21.20
N TYR A 77 -9.66 -11.72 -20.57
CA TYR A 77 -8.99 -12.79 -19.85
C TYR A 77 -9.49 -12.89 -18.40
N LEU A 78 -9.89 -11.77 -17.79
CA LEU A 78 -10.34 -11.80 -16.40
C LEU A 78 -11.73 -12.43 -16.23
N LYS A 79 -12.66 -12.17 -17.16
CA LYS A 79 -14.07 -12.54 -16.99
C LYS A 79 -14.40 -13.96 -17.50
N ALA A 80 -13.57 -14.54 -18.38
CA ALA A 80 -13.70 -15.93 -18.82
C ALA A 80 -13.44 -16.96 -17.71
N VAL A 81 -12.86 -16.52 -16.60
CA VAL A 81 -12.17 -17.38 -15.65
C VAL A 81 -12.86 -17.43 -14.28
N GLY A 82 -13.75 -16.50 -13.94
CA GLY A 82 -14.27 -16.39 -12.57
C GLY A 82 -13.13 -16.18 -11.56
N ASP A 83 -13.28 -16.64 -10.31
CA ASP A 83 -12.20 -16.68 -9.30
C ASP A 83 -11.03 -17.63 -9.67
N LYS A 84 -10.89 -18.08 -10.93
CA LYS A 84 -9.83 -19.03 -11.33
C LYS A 84 -8.55 -18.30 -11.82
N ILE A 85 -7.53 -19.13 -11.97
CA ILE A 85 -6.15 -18.85 -12.42
C ILE A 85 -6.14 -18.20 -13.81
N PHE A 86 -5.38 -17.11 -13.98
CA PHE A 86 -5.19 -16.46 -15.29
C PHE A 86 -4.49 -17.43 -16.24
N SER A 87 -5.05 -17.63 -17.45
CA SER A 87 -4.46 -18.52 -18.45
C SER A 87 -4.59 -17.98 -19.86
N MET A 88 -3.50 -18.05 -20.62
CA MET A 88 -3.48 -17.76 -22.05
C MET A 88 -3.63 -19.01 -22.92
N GLY A 89 -4.01 -20.16 -22.34
CA GLY A 89 -4.17 -21.42 -23.06
C GLY A 89 -3.14 -22.46 -22.60
N SER A 90 -1.86 -22.24 -22.87
CA SER A 90 -0.77 -23.08 -22.35
C SER A 90 0.07 -22.35 -21.28
N PRO A 91 0.82 -23.07 -20.42
CA PRO A 91 1.79 -22.46 -19.51
C PRO A 91 2.85 -21.62 -20.24
N GLY A 92 3.32 -22.09 -21.39
CA GLY A 92 4.31 -21.36 -22.22
C GLY A 92 3.76 -20.05 -22.77
N ASP A 93 2.50 -20.05 -23.23
CA ASP A 93 1.81 -18.85 -23.70
C ASP A 93 1.61 -17.83 -22.59
N THR A 94 1.24 -18.31 -21.40
CA THR A 94 1.03 -17.49 -20.21
C THR A 94 2.35 -16.85 -19.75
N LYS A 95 3.46 -17.61 -19.80
CA LYS A 95 4.82 -17.11 -19.56
C LYS A 95 5.24 -16.05 -20.57
N ALA A 96 5.01 -16.27 -21.88
CA ALA A 96 5.35 -15.31 -22.92
C ALA A 96 4.58 -13.99 -22.75
N PHE A 97 3.28 -14.07 -22.44
CA PHE A 97 2.46 -12.90 -22.13
C PHE A 97 3.00 -12.15 -20.89
N ARG A 98 3.26 -12.84 -19.77
CA ARG A 98 3.80 -12.23 -18.55
C ARG A 98 5.07 -11.45 -18.84
N ARG A 99 6.03 -12.08 -19.52
CA ARG A 99 7.33 -11.48 -19.87
C ARG A 99 7.17 -10.22 -20.71
N MET A 100 6.30 -10.27 -21.72
CA MET A 100 6.02 -9.11 -22.56
C MET A 100 5.32 -7.99 -21.78
N ALA A 101 4.36 -8.32 -20.92
CA ALA A 101 3.68 -7.36 -20.07
C ALA A 101 4.64 -6.63 -19.11
N THR A 102 5.56 -7.36 -18.46
CA THR A 102 6.59 -6.75 -17.59
C THR A 102 7.52 -5.84 -18.37
N LEU A 103 8.02 -6.29 -19.54
CA LEU A 103 8.91 -5.52 -20.40
C LEU A 103 8.25 -4.18 -20.79
N LEU A 104 7.02 -4.25 -21.29
CA LEU A 104 6.28 -3.08 -21.73
C LEU A 104 5.89 -2.15 -20.57
N TRP A 105 5.61 -2.68 -19.37
CA TRP A 105 5.43 -1.84 -18.19
C TRP A 105 6.71 -1.08 -17.80
N TYR A 106 7.86 -1.76 -17.86
CA TYR A 106 9.13 -1.18 -17.45
C TYR A 106 9.58 -0.07 -18.42
N TYR A 107 9.53 -0.33 -19.72
CA TYR A 107 9.86 0.65 -20.76
C TYR A 107 8.67 1.54 -21.19
N ARG A 108 7.66 1.73 -20.33
CA ARG A 108 6.42 2.43 -20.69
C ARG A 108 6.64 3.85 -21.24
N SER A 109 5.76 4.27 -22.16
CA SER A 109 5.74 5.65 -22.64
C SER A 109 5.37 6.62 -21.50
N PRO A 110 6.07 7.75 -21.33
CA PRO A 110 5.77 8.75 -20.32
C PRO A 110 4.44 9.50 -20.57
N GLU A 111 3.94 9.48 -21.80
CA GLU A 111 2.69 10.16 -22.19
C GLU A 111 1.43 9.33 -21.88
N GLU A 112 1.60 8.10 -21.39
CA GLU A 112 0.48 7.23 -21.11
C GLU A 112 -0.14 7.47 -19.73
N GLY A 113 -1.47 7.31 -19.68
CA GLY A 113 -2.22 7.32 -18.42
C GLY A 113 -1.87 6.11 -17.55
N TRP A 114 -2.84 5.62 -16.80
CA TRP A 114 -2.67 4.51 -15.85
C TRP A 114 -2.57 3.12 -16.53
N GLN A 115 -2.70 3.03 -17.86
CA GLN A 115 -2.85 1.74 -18.53
C GLN A 115 -1.61 0.83 -18.38
N PRO A 116 -0.36 1.31 -18.52
CA PRO A 116 0.84 0.48 -18.29
C PRO A 116 0.88 -0.13 -16.89
N GLU A 117 0.38 0.57 -15.87
CA GLU A 117 0.40 0.11 -14.48
C GLU A 117 -0.44 -1.17 -14.28
N SER A 118 -1.45 -1.37 -15.11
CA SER A 118 -2.25 -2.58 -15.08
C SER A 118 -1.44 -3.80 -15.57
N LEU A 119 -0.52 -3.62 -16.51
CA LEU A 119 0.33 -4.70 -17.04
C LEU A 119 1.21 -5.34 -15.96
N ILE A 120 1.83 -4.54 -15.07
CA ILE A 120 2.62 -5.12 -13.97
C ILE A 120 1.72 -5.86 -12.97
N THR A 121 0.53 -5.35 -12.70
CA THR A 121 -0.43 -6.01 -11.81
C THR A 121 -0.78 -7.40 -12.34
N PHE A 122 -0.99 -7.53 -13.66
CA PHE A 122 -1.29 -8.80 -14.32
C PHE A 122 -0.08 -9.73 -14.37
N SER A 123 1.08 -9.18 -14.69
CA SER A 123 2.32 -9.94 -14.70
C SER A 123 2.59 -10.59 -13.34
N LEU A 124 2.43 -9.82 -12.26
CA LEU A 124 2.58 -10.32 -10.90
C LEU A 124 1.51 -11.34 -10.54
N GLN A 125 0.26 -11.13 -10.95
CA GLN A 125 -0.83 -12.11 -10.75
C GLN A 125 -0.46 -13.48 -11.35
N ILE A 126 -0.06 -13.49 -12.63
CA ILE A 126 0.36 -14.70 -13.33
C ILE A 126 1.52 -15.38 -12.60
N LEU A 127 2.46 -14.57 -12.11
CA LEU A 127 3.63 -15.07 -11.40
C LEU A 127 3.26 -15.78 -10.09
N THR A 128 2.24 -15.32 -9.37
CA THR A 128 1.77 -15.99 -8.13
C THR A 128 1.22 -17.40 -8.37
N GLU A 129 0.80 -17.70 -9.60
CA GLU A 129 0.23 -18.99 -10.02
C GLU A 129 1.25 -19.85 -10.77
N SER A 130 2.47 -19.34 -10.96
CA SER A 130 3.52 -20.01 -11.72
C SER A 130 4.26 -21.05 -10.87
N SER A 131 4.85 -22.06 -11.52
CA SER A 131 5.75 -23.00 -10.84
C SER A 131 6.96 -22.27 -10.26
N GLU A 132 7.52 -22.79 -9.17
CA GLU A 132 8.72 -22.23 -8.51
C GLU A 132 9.91 -22.04 -9.47
N ASN A 133 10.17 -23.01 -10.36
CA ASN A 133 11.23 -22.88 -11.38
C ASN A 133 10.99 -21.71 -12.33
N ASP A 134 9.75 -21.53 -12.77
CA ASP A 134 9.37 -20.42 -13.65
C ASP A 134 9.41 -19.07 -12.93
N TYR A 135 9.10 -19.06 -11.63
CA TYR A 135 9.21 -17.89 -10.78
C TYR A 135 10.67 -17.41 -10.68
N PHE A 136 11.61 -18.31 -10.37
CA PHE A 136 13.02 -17.96 -10.28
C PHE A 136 13.64 -17.62 -11.64
N ASP A 137 13.30 -18.37 -12.70
CA ASP A 137 13.74 -18.05 -14.07
C ASP A 137 13.28 -16.66 -14.52
N PHE A 138 12.02 -16.30 -14.23
CA PHE A 138 11.52 -14.96 -14.49
C PHE A 138 12.30 -13.93 -13.71
N TYR A 139 12.48 -14.13 -12.41
CA TYR A 139 13.13 -13.12 -11.60
C TYR A 139 14.60 -12.89 -12.00
N ASP A 140 15.38 -13.96 -12.15
CA ASP A 140 16.79 -13.86 -12.46
C ASP A 140 17.03 -13.25 -13.85
N ASN A 141 16.24 -13.64 -14.85
CA ASN A 141 16.45 -13.20 -16.22
C ASN A 141 15.72 -11.90 -16.57
N ASP A 142 14.48 -11.72 -16.12
CA ASP A 142 13.65 -10.58 -16.47
C ASP A 142 13.77 -9.41 -15.49
N ILE A 143 13.99 -9.67 -14.19
CA ILE A 143 14.06 -8.59 -13.19
C ILE A 143 15.51 -8.23 -12.89
N VAL A 144 16.34 -9.21 -12.48
CA VAL A 144 17.72 -8.94 -12.06
C VAL A 144 18.60 -8.59 -13.26
N LYS A 145 18.67 -9.45 -14.27
CA LYS A 145 19.57 -9.24 -15.41
C LYS A 145 19.11 -8.12 -16.35
N LEU A 146 17.82 -8.07 -16.66
CA LEU A 146 17.30 -7.13 -17.67
C LEU A 146 17.03 -5.73 -17.09
N MET A 147 16.34 -5.63 -15.96
CA MET A 147 15.93 -4.33 -15.39
C MET A 147 16.92 -3.81 -14.35
N GLY A 148 17.52 -4.72 -13.59
CA GLY A 148 18.27 -4.42 -12.39
C GLY A 148 17.35 -4.22 -11.17
N PRO A 149 17.70 -4.79 -10.00
CA PRO A 149 16.81 -4.81 -8.83
C PRO A 149 16.46 -3.40 -8.32
N PHE A 150 17.44 -2.48 -8.32
CA PHE A 150 17.22 -1.09 -7.94
C PHE A 150 16.22 -0.38 -8.88
N ASN A 151 16.41 -0.49 -10.19
CA ASN A 151 15.54 0.19 -11.15
C ASN A 151 14.14 -0.42 -11.16
N PHE A 152 14.02 -1.73 -10.98
CA PHE A 152 12.73 -2.40 -10.81
C PHE A 152 11.95 -1.81 -9.64
N LEU A 153 12.58 -1.71 -8.46
CA LEU A 153 11.93 -1.11 -7.29
C LEU A 153 11.64 0.38 -7.48
N THR A 154 12.52 1.14 -8.14
CA THR A 154 12.28 2.56 -8.44
C THR A 154 11.06 2.72 -9.36
N SER A 155 10.96 1.91 -10.42
CA SER A 155 9.81 1.89 -11.33
C SER A 155 8.52 1.50 -10.61
N LEU A 156 8.58 0.50 -9.73
CA LEU A 156 7.45 0.08 -8.89
C LEU A 156 7.05 1.17 -7.88
N SER A 157 8.01 1.87 -7.30
CA SER A 157 7.78 3.00 -6.39
C SER A 157 7.06 4.13 -7.11
N GLY A 158 7.48 4.46 -8.34
CA GLY A 158 6.79 5.42 -9.19
C GLY A 158 5.35 5.00 -9.48
N ASN A 159 5.11 3.72 -9.73
CA ASN A 159 3.79 3.15 -9.96
C ASN A 159 2.90 3.28 -8.71
N LEU A 160 3.38 2.90 -7.53
CA LEU A 160 2.64 3.04 -6.27
C LEU A 160 2.23 4.50 -5.99
N ARG A 161 3.07 5.49 -6.30
CA ARG A 161 2.74 6.90 -6.03
C ARG A 161 1.68 7.51 -6.96
N ARG A 162 1.27 6.81 -8.01
CA ARG A 162 0.31 7.36 -8.97
C ARG A 162 -1.04 7.56 -8.31
N GLY A 163 -1.52 8.81 -8.33
CA GLY A 163 -2.85 9.16 -7.82
C GLY A 163 -3.97 9.02 -8.85
N ASP A 164 -3.63 8.77 -10.11
CA ASP A 164 -4.55 8.74 -11.26
C ASP A 164 -5.07 7.33 -11.59
N PHE A 165 -4.88 6.35 -10.68
CA PHE A 165 -5.49 5.04 -10.87
C PHE A 165 -7.02 5.13 -10.89
N PRO A 166 -7.69 4.43 -11.82
CA PRO A 166 -9.13 4.52 -12.02
C PRO A 166 -9.91 3.91 -10.85
N SER A 167 -9.29 3.01 -10.08
CA SER A 167 -9.93 2.32 -8.97
C SER A 167 -8.92 1.86 -7.92
N PRO A 168 -9.24 1.99 -6.61
CA PRO A 168 -8.45 1.41 -5.52
C PRO A 168 -8.20 -0.10 -5.65
N VAL A 169 -9.06 -0.81 -6.40
CA VAL A 169 -8.94 -2.26 -6.64
C VAL A 169 -7.64 -2.62 -7.37
N PHE A 170 -7.11 -1.73 -8.21
CA PHE A 170 -5.84 -1.98 -8.89
C PHE A 170 -4.67 -1.98 -7.91
N HIS A 171 -4.62 -0.99 -7.01
CA HIS A 171 -3.62 -0.97 -5.94
C HIS A 171 -3.76 -2.15 -4.99
N GLU A 172 -4.99 -2.51 -4.60
CA GLU A 172 -5.24 -3.70 -3.80
C GLU A 172 -4.61 -4.96 -4.44
N ARG A 173 -4.91 -5.20 -5.72
CA ARG A 173 -4.38 -6.35 -6.48
C ARG A 173 -2.87 -6.29 -6.67
N LEU A 174 -2.35 -5.10 -6.99
CA LEU A 174 -0.91 -4.89 -7.14
C LEU A 174 -0.19 -5.27 -5.85
N LEU A 175 -0.65 -4.78 -4.70
CA LEU A 175 -0.05 -5.07 -3.41
C LEU A 175 -0.18 -6.56 -3.03
N GLN A 176 -1.34 -7.18 -3.28
CA GLN A 176 -1.56 -8.61 -3.03
C GLN A 176 -0.57 -9.47 -3.82
N ASN A 177 -0.38 -9.17 -5.10
CA ASN A 177 0.49 -9.95 -5.99
C ASN A 177 1.98 -9.63 -5.82
N LEU A 178 2.31 -8.49 -5.18
CA LEU A 178 3.68 -8.08 -4.94
C LEU A 178 4.35 -8.86 -3.79
N GLY A 179 3.57 -9.36 -2.83
CA GLY A 179 4.07 -10.04 -1.64
C GLY A 179 5.10 -11.15 -1.89
N PRO A 180 4.88 -12.08 -2.85
CA PRO A 180 5.88 -13.09 -3.18
C PRO A 180 7.14 -12.49 -3.81
N VAL A 181 7.01 -11.52 -4.73
CA VAL A 181 8.14 -10.97 -5.50
C VAL A 181 9.04 -10.10 -4.65
N ILE A 182 8.46 -9.35 -3.72
CA ILE A 182 9.23 -8.40 -2.94
C ILE A 182 10.24 -9.10 -2.02
N ALA A 183 9.99 -10.34 -1.61
CA ALA A 183 10.81 -11.09 -0.66
C ALA A 183 12.17 -11.55 -1.19
N ILE A 184 12.48 -11.34 -2.47
CA ILE A 184 13.67 -11.91 -3.09
C ILE A 184 14.94 -11.16 -2.68
N TYR A 185 16.01 -11.91 -2.38
CA TYR A 185 17.21 -11.38 -1.74
C TYR A 185 17.95 -10.28 -2.51
N HIS A 186 17.87 -10.29 -3.84
CA HIS A 186 18.48 -9.25 -4.66
C HIS A 186 17.79 -7.88 -4.48
N LEU A 187 16.55 -7.82 -3.98
CA LEU A 187 15.84 -6.57 -3.73
C LEU A 187 16.18 -5.95 -2.37
N TRP A 188 16.64 -6.74 -1.40
CA TRP A 188 16.78 -6.30 -0.01
C TRP A 188 17.63 -5.03 0.16
N PRO A 189 18.82 -4.91 -0.45
CA PRO A 189 19.67 -3.73 -0.28
C PRO A 189 19.06 -2.45 -0.86
N HIS A 190 17.98 -2.57 -1.64
CA HIS A 190 17.46 -1.50 -2.46
C HIS A 190 16.12 -0.93 -1.97
N TYR A 191 15.40 -1.57 -1.03
CA TYR A 191 14.08 -1.10 -0.58
C TYR A 191 14.08 0.36 -0.11
N SER A 192 15.10 0.74 0.67
CA SER A 192 15.19 2.10 1.19
C SER A 192 15.70 3.07 0.12
N SER A 193 16.76 2.69 -0.60
CA SER A 193 17.39 3.58 -1.59
C SER A 193 16.52 3.85 -2.82
N SER A 194 15.63 2.93 -3.19
CA SER A 194 14.70 3.11 -4.31
C SER A 194 13.46 3.93 -3.93
N GLY A 195 13.28 4.23 -2.63
CA GLY A 195 12.07 4.86 -2.11
C GLY A 195 10.86 3.92 -1.99
N PHE A 196 11.04 2.60 -2.08
CA PHE A 196 9.93 1.63 -2.08
C PHE A 196 9.07 1.72 -0.82
N PHE A 197 9.71 1.75 0.36
CA PHE A 197 8.98 1.89 1.62
C PHE A 197 8.23 3.22 1.74
N ALA A 198 8.80 4.32 1.22
CA ALA A 198 8.12 5.62 1.19
C ALA A 198 6.86 5.56 0.32
N SER A 199 6.98 5.00 -0.89
CA SER A 199 5.85 4.84 -1.81
C SER A 199 4.77 3.92 -1.27
N LEU A 200 5.15 2.80 -0.64
CA LEU A 200 4.19 1.91 0.02
C LEU A 200 3.43 2.64 1.12
N ARG A 201 4.13 3.42 1.96
CA ARG A 201 3.51 4.23 3.01
C ARG A 201 2.57 5.29 2.44
N GLU A 202 2.99 6.01 1.41
CA GLU A 202 2.19 7.02 0.72
C GLU A 202 0.89 6.42 0.15
N VAL A 203 0.93 5.22 -0.43
CA VAL A 203 -0.27 4.49 -0.88
C VAL A 203 -1.22 4.17 0.26
N LEU A 204 -0.70 3.64 1.37
CA LEU A 204 -1.53 3.30 2.52
C LEU A 204 -2.22 4.54 3.12
N ASP A 205 -1.50 5.66 3.14
CA ASP A 205 -2.01 6.94 3.62
C ASP A 205 -3.01 7.59 2.66
N SER A 206 -2.81 7.50 1.34
CA SER A 206 -3.75 8.05 0.36
C SER A 206 -5.14 7.40 0.46
N TYR A 207 -5.18 6.13 0.87
CA TYR A 207 -6.41 5.37 1.11
C TYR A 207 -6.94 5.44 2.54
N ALA A 208 -6.34 6.24 3.43
CA ALA A 208 -6.83 6.43 4.79
C ALA A 208 -8.23 7.09 4.86
N SER A 209 -8.70 7.67 3.75
CA SER A 209 -10.03 8.27 3.65
C SER A 209 -11.13 7.30 3.23
N LEU A 210 -10.78 6.14 2.66
CA LEU A 210 -11.75 5.13 2.25
C LEU A 210 -12.48 4.55 3.46
N GLU A 211 -13.69 4.05 3.23
CA GLU A 211 -14.52 3.42 4.26
C GLU A 211 -14.68 1.92 4.01
N GLY A 212 -14.98 1.18 5.07
CA GLY A 212 -15.34 -0.23 5.01
C GLY A 212 -14.21 -1.18 4.63
N SER A 213 -14.60 -2.29 4.01
CA SER A 213 -13.74 -3.44 3.71
C SER A 213 -12.64 -3.14 2.71
N ARG A 214 -12.89 -2.28 1.70
CA ARG A 214 -11.88 -1.93 0.69
C ARG A 214 -10.65 -1.26 1.29
N ARG A 215 -10.86 -0.36 2.25
CA ARG A 215 -9.75 0.27 2.98
C ARG A 215 -8.93 -0.80 3.71
N TRP A 216 -9.62 -1.71 4.39
CA TRP A 216 -8.95 -2.80 5.10
C TRP A 216 -8.15 -3.69 4.14
N ASN A 217 -8.69 -4.09 2.99
CA ASN A 217 -7.99 -4.96 2.05
C ASN A 217 -6.65 -4.37 1.55
N ILE A 218 -6.63 -3.07 1.25
CA ILE A 218 -5.41 -2.37 0.82
C ILE A 218 -4.38 -2.35 1.95
N TRP A 219 -4.83 -2.03 3.17
CA TRP A 219 -3.97 -2.02 4.35
C TRP A 219 -3.43 -3.41 4.68
N GLU A 220 -4.28 -4.43 4.63
CA GLU A 220 -3.89 -5.83 4.82
C GLU A 220 -2.86 -6.28 3.79
N ALA A 221 -3.05 -5.96 2.50
CA ALA A 221 -2.09 -6.27 1.45
C ALA A 221 -0.73 -5.58 1.71
N GLY A 222 -0.75 -4.31 2.13
CA GLY A 222 0.46 -3.60 2.54
C GLY A 222 1.16 -4.24 3.75
N LEU A 223 0.42 -4.66 4.77
CA LEU A 223 0.99 -5.36 5.93
C LEU A 223 1.60 -6.70 5.53
N HIS A 224 0.98 -7.45 4.63
CA HIS A 224 1.55 -8.70 4.13
C HIS A 224 2.90 -8.49 3.46
N ILE A 225 3.06 -7.41 2.67
CA ILE A 225 4.36 -7.03 2.11
C ILE A 225 5.37 -6.76 3.23
N LEU A 226 5.00 -5.95 4.22
CA LEU A 226 5.89 -5.61 5.35
C LEU A 226 6.30 -6.84 6.17
N MET A 227 5.37 -7.75 6.41
CA MET A 227 5.63 -9.03 7.09
C MET A 227 6.61 -9.88 6.28
N ARG A 228 6.39 -10.06 4.98
CA ARG A 228 7.27 -10.84 4.11
C ARG A 228 8.70 -10.29 4.10
N ILE A 229 8.83 -8.97 4.01
CA ILE A 229 10.13 -8.29 4.08
C ILE A 229 10.78 -8.49 5.45
N THR A 230 10.01 -8.34 6.53
CA THR A 230 10.49 -8.48 7.91
C THR A 230 10.96 -9.90 8.23
N ASP A 231 10.26 -10.91 7.69
CA ASP A 231 10.54 -12.33 7.89
C ASP A 231 11.75 -12.82 7.08
N GLN A 232 11.88 -12.34 5.83
CA GLN A 232 12.87 -12.89 4.89
C GLN A 232 14.16 -12.06 4.81
N ALA A 233 14.09 -10.72 4.93
CA ALA A 233 15.26 -9.88 4.79
C ALA A 233 16.06 -9.77 6.11
N PRO A 234 17.39 -9.62 6.04
CA PRO A 234 18.22 -9.28 7.17
C PRO A 234 17.68 -8.05 7.92
N VAL A 235 17.81 -8.04 9.24
CA VAL A 235 17.26 -6.98 10.10
C VAL A 235 17.71 -5.58 9.64
N ASN A 236 18.93 -5.42 9.13
CA ASN A 236 19.45 -4.14 8.63
C ASN A 236 18.79 -3.65 7.33
N GLU A 237 18.27 -4.55 6.51
CA GLU A 237 17.63 -4.22 5.22
C GLU A 237 16.10 -4.20 5.29
N GLY A 238 15.51 -5.03 6.16
CA GLY A 238 14.06 -5.11 6.37
C GLY A 238 13.58 -4.29 7.57
N ALA A 239 13.58 -4.92 8.75
CA ALA A 239 12.98 -4.35 9.96
C ALA A 239 13.59 -3.00 10.40
N SER A 240 14.90 -2.81 10.26
CA SER A 240 15.60 -1.61 10.75
C SER A 240 15.14 -0.32 10.05
N PRO A 241 15.14 -0.24 8.71
CA PRO A 241 14.56 0.90 8.00
C PRO A 241 13.08 1.12 8.33
N LEU A 242 12.28 0.05 8.39
CA LEU A 242 10.84 0.11 8.71
C LEU A 242 10.59 0.75 10.09
N ILE A 243 11.41 0.40 11.07
CA ILE A 243 11.38 1.00 12.42
C ILE A 243 11.83 2.46 12.40
N ARG A 244 12.96 2.76 11.75
CA ARG A 244 13.62 4.07 11.88
C ARG A 244 13.00 5.16 11.03
N HIS A 245 12.51 4.82 9.85
CA HIS A 245 12.21 5.79 8.80
C HIS A 245 10.75 5.75 8.34
N PHE A 246 10.06 4.62 8.52
CA PHE A 246 8.71 4.42 7.97
C PHE A 246 7.62 4.20 9.03
N ASP A 247 8.00 4.32 10.30
CA ASP A 247 7.14 4.21 11.48
C ASP A 247 6.19 3.00 11.42
N VAL A 248 6.79 1.81 11.28
CA VAL A 248 6.03 0.56 11.22
C VAL A 248 5.12 0.35 12.43
N VAL A 249 5.44 0.93 13.59
CA VAL A 249 4.59 0.85 14.78
C VAL A 249 3.31 1.64 14.62
N GLU A 250 3.37 2.84 14.02
CA GLU A 250 2.17 3.60 13.64
C GLU A 250 1.33 2.84 12.61
N LEU A 251 1.97 2.20 11.62
CA LEU A 251 1.25 1.37 10.64
C LEU A 251 0.52 0.21 11.32
N MET A 252 1.18 -0.52 12.21
CA MET A 252 0.58 -1.62 12.98
C MET A 252 -0.57 -1.14 13.87
N ALA A 253 -0.41 0.01 14.55
CA ALA A 253 -1.42 0.63 15.38
C ALA A 253 -2.68 0.98 14.59
N ARG A 254 -2.52 1.73 13.49
CA ARG A 254 -3.63 2.14 12.61
C ARG A 254 -4.33 0.94 11.98
N SER A 255 -3.56 -0.05 11.55
CA SER A 255 -4.08 -1.30 11.00
C SER A 255 -4.89 -2.09 12.01
N SER A 256 -4.44 -2.16 13.26
CA SER A 256 -5.15 -2.88 14.32
C SER A 256 -6.52 -2.26 14.59
N ILE A 257 -6.59 -0.93 14.68
CA ILE A 257 -7.86 -0.20 14.85
C ILE A 257 -8.77 -0.41 13.64
N LEU A 258 -8.24 -0.29 12.43
CA LEU A 258 -8.99 -0.49 11.18
C LEU A 258 -9.54 -1.92 11.07
N TYR A 259 -8.72 -2.93 11.39
CA TYR A 259 -9.10 -4.34 11.38
C TYR A 259 -10.27 -4.63 12.31
N VAL A 260 -10.24 -4.05 13.51
CA VAL A 260 -11.30 -4.21 14.50
C VAL A 260 -12.62 -3.60 14.00
N GLN A 261 -12.54 -2.44 13.33
CA GLN A 261 -13.71 -1.68 12.86
C GLN A 261 -14.33 -2.21 11.55
N THR A 262 -13.62 -3.03 10.78
CA THR A 262 -14.18 -3.57 9.52
C THR A 262 -15.22 -4.67 9.79
N ASP A 263 -16.31 -4.66 9.03
CA ASP A 263 -17.37 -5.69 9.06
C ASP A 263 -16.97 -7.01 8.40
N THR A 264 -15.69 -7.20 8.03
CA THR A 264 -15.24 -8.46 7.42
C THR A 264 -15.58 -9.65 8.31
N THR A 265 -16.41 -10.56 7.78
CA THR A 265 -16.82 -11.82 8.41
C THR A 265 -15.78 -12.91 8.24
N LYS A 266 -14.72 -12.66 7.46
CA LYS A 266 -13.61 -13.59 7.29
C LYS A 266 -12.87 -13.72 8.63
N VAL A 267 -13.18 -14.79 9.35
CA VAL A 267 -12.73 -15.06 10.72
C VAL A 267 -11.20 -15.24 10.83
N ASP A 268 -10.50 -15.46 9.71
CA ASP A 268 -9.07 -15.80 9.67
C ASP A 268 -8.12 -14.64 9.30
N HIS A 269 -8.56 -13.40 9.39
CA HIS A 269 -7.67 -12.25 9.20
C HIS A 269 -6.74 -12.05 10.42
N ASN A 270 -5.71 -12.89 10.51
CA ASN A 270 -4.69 -12.83 11.55
C ASN A 270 -3.50 -11.94 11.18
N THR A 271 -3.58 -11.16 10.09
CA THR A 271 -2.46 -10.34 9.58
C THR A 271 -1.93 -9.34 10.61
N CYS A 272 -2.82 -8.62 11.31
CA CYS A 272 -2.41 -7.73 12.40
C CYS A 272 -1.73 -8.48 13.55
N LEU A 273 -2.23 -9.67 13.93
CA LEU A 273 -1.63 -10.45 15.01
C LEU A 273 -0.23 -10.92 14.63
N LYS A 274 -0.08 -11.50 13.45
CA LYS A 274 1.20 -12.02 12.96
C LYS A 274 2.27 -10.93 12.88
N ILE A 275 1.95 -9.75 12.32
CA ILE A 275 2.93 -8.65 12.29
C ILE A 275 3.29 -8.15 13.70
N ILE A 276 2.34 -8.10 14.64
CA ILE A 276 2.64 -7.76 16.04
C ILE A 276 3.57 -8.80 16.67
N GLU A 277 3.32 -10.09 16.46
CA GLU A 277 4.15 -11.19 16.95
C GLU A 277 5.57 -11.15 16.34
N ASP A 278 5.70 -10.91 15.03
CA ASP A 278 7.00 -10.76 14.36
C ASP A 278 7.83 -9.63 14.98
N TYR A 279 7.21 -8.47 15.19
CA TYR A 279 7.86 -7.32 15.79
C TYR A 279 8.11 -7.48 17.30
N THR A 280 7.32 -8.33 17.98
CA THR A 280 7.58 -8.75 19.37
C THR A 280 8.85 -9.61 19.43
N ARG A 281 8.97 -10.61 18.55
CA ARG A 281 10.20 -11.44 18.43
C ARG A 281 11.44 -10.59 18.12
N ILE A 282 11.31 -9.60 17.25
CA ILE A 282 12.39 -8.64 16.97
C ILE A 282 12.73 -7.81 18.20
N ALA A 283 11.75 -7.32 18.95
CA ALA A 283 11.99 -6.54 20.17
C ALA A 283 12.76 -7.37 21.22
N GLU A 284 12.37 -8.63 21.44
CA GLU A 284 13.06 -9.57 22.32
C GLU A 284 14.50 -9.85 21.85
N ALA A 285 14.69 -10.14 20.55
CA ALA A 285 16.02 -10.37 19.99
C ALA A 285 16.93 -9.14 20.13
N LEU A 286 16.39 -7.93 19.98
CA LEU A 286 17.12 -6.69 20.20
C LEU A 286 17.45 -6.43 21.67
N HIS A 287 16.66 -6.99 22.61
CA HIS A 287 16.91 -6.93 24.05
C HIS A 287 18.10 -7.79 24.47
N LEU A 288 18.23 -8.99 23.88
CA LEU A 288 19.29 -9.95 24.20
C LEU A 288 20.68 -9.51 23.72
N ARG A 289 20.77 -8.55 22.79
CA ARG A 289 22.06 -8.03 22.31
C ARG A 289 22.70 -7.13 23.36
N ALA A 290 23.90 -7.49 23.83
CA ALA A 290 24.69 -6.67 24.74
C ALA A 290 25.11 -5.34 24.08
N GLY A 291 25.21 -4.28 24.89
CA GLY A 291 25.72 -2.97 24.46
C GLY A 291 24.65 -1.98 23.97
N LYS A 292 25.13 -0.85 23.43
CA LYS A 292 24.29 0.28 23.02
C LYS A 292 23.59 -0.02 21.68
N ASN A 293 22.38 -0.54 21.74
CA ASN A 293 21.57 -0.85 20.56
C ASN A 293 20.71 0.36 20.12
N THR A 294 21.18 1.11 19.11
CA THR A 294 20.47 2.28 18.57
C THR A 294 19.13 1.93 17.95
N LEU A 295 19.00 0.74 17.34
CA LEU A 295 17.75 0.27 16.77
C LEU A 295 16.71 -0.02 17.86
N ARG A 296 17.10 -0.68 18.97
CA ARG A 296 16.23 -0.89 20.13
C ARG A 296 15.70 0.44 20.68
N LYS A 297 16.56 1.45 20.80
CA LYS A 297 16.15 2.80 21.25
C LYS A 297 15.15 3.43 20.29
N ALA A 298 15.40 3.37 18.99
CA ALA A 298 14.48 3.89 17.97
C ALA A 298 13.13 3.17 18.00
N PHE A 299 13.14 1.84 18.11
CA PHE A 299 11.93 1.02 18.17
C PHE A 299 11.10 1.33 19.41
N ARG A 300 11.73 1.39 20.60
CA ARG A 300 11.06 1.79 21.83
C ARG A 300 10.47 3.21 21.72
N GLN A 301 11.21 4.15 21.13
CA GLN A 301 10.73 5.52 20.97
C GLN A 301 9.50 5.60 20.05
N ALA A 302 9.51 4.89 18.92
CA ALA A 302 8.35 4.81 18.04
C ALA A 302 7.14 4.20 18.78
N ALA A 303 7.36 3.10 19.50
CA ALA A 303 6.30 2.44 20.25
C ALA A 303 5.70 3.29 21.37
N ARG A 304 6.48 4.09 22.13
CA ARG A 304 5.92 4.98 23.16
C ARG A 304 4.86 5.94 22.63
N ARG A 305 4.99 6.39 21.38
CA ARG A 305 4.01 7.30 20.76
C ARG A 305 2.67 6.63 20.50
N GLU A 306 2.68 5.36 20.12
CA GLU A 306 1.50 4.67 19.57
C GLU A 306 0.92 3.62 20.51
N TRP A 307 1.72 3.07 21.42
CA TRP A 307 1.40 1.87 22.17
C TRP A 307 0.21 2.05 23.11
N TYR A 308 0.28 2.97 24.08
CA TYR A 308 -0.81 3.20 25.02
C TYR A 308 -2.06 3.81 24.35
N PRO A 309 -1.96 4.81 23.46
CA PRO A 309 -3.13 5.33 22.73
C PRO A 309 -3.90 4.24 22.00
N THR A 310 -3.19 3.35 21.31
CA THR A 310 -3.82 2.22 20.60
C THR A 310 -4.46 1.23 21.56
N LEU A 311 -3.76 0.86 22.64
CA LEU A 311 -4.29 -0.05 23.66
C LEU A 311 -5.59 0.49 24.29
N LYS A 312 -5.62 1.79 24.60
CA LYS A 312 -6.82 2.47 25.09
C LYS A 312 -7.97 2.36 24.09
N VAL A 313 -7.74 2.68 22.81
CA VAL A 313 -8.77 2.59 21.76
C VAL A 313 -9.28 1.15 21.62
N LEU A 314 -8.39 0.15 21.57
CA LEU A 314 -8.77 -1.26 21.46
C LEU A 314 -9.65 -1.73 22.62
N ARG A 315 -9.44 -1.21 23.84
CA ARG A 315 -10.27 -1.50 25.01
C ARG A 315 -11.62 -0.78 25.01
N GLU A 316 -11.68 0.42 24.43
CA GLU A 316 -12.93 1.19 24.35
C GLU A 316 -13.86 0.72 23.23
N LEU A 317 -13.33 0.17 22.13
CA LEU A 317 -14.13 -0.26 20.98
C LEU A 317 -15.23 -1.29 21.33
N PRO A 318 -14.95 -2.38 22.09
CA PRO A 318 -15.96 -3.34 22.50
C PRO A 318 -17.10 -2.78 23.36
N LEU A 319 -16.83 -1.69 24.08
CA LEU A 319 -17.85 -1.00 24.89
C LEU A 319 -18.84 -0.23 24.01
N ARG A 320 -18.41 0.20 22.83
CA ARG A 320 -19.22 0.96 21.86
C ARG A 320 -19.89 0.03 20.84
N ASP A 321 -19.19 -1.01 20.42
CA ASP A 321 -19.67 -2.00 19.46
C ASP A 321 -19.23 -3.41 19.89
N ARG A 322 -20.21 -4.22 20.34
CA ARG A 322 -19.98 -5.59 20.78
C ARG A 322 -19.44 -6.51 19.68
N ARG A 323 -19.64 -6.19 18.40
CA ARG A 323 -19.10 -6.97 17.25
C ARG A 323 -17.58 -6.95 17.21
N THR A 324 -16.97 -5.91 17.78
CA THR A 324 -15.51 -5.76 17.83
C THR A 324 -14.83 -6.64 18.89
N LEU A 325 -15.59 -7.14 19.87
CA LEU A 325 -15.07 -7.89 21.02
C LEU A 325 -14.19 -9.09 20.65
N PRO A 326 -14.56 -9.98 19.70
CA PRO A 326 -13.73 -11.13 19.35
C PRO A 326 -12.35 -10.74 18.79
N LYS A 327 -12.29 -9.67 17.99
CA LYS A 327 -11.04 -9.17 17.41
C LYS A 327 -10.17 -8.50 18.49
N CYS A 328 -10.76 -7.66 19.34
CA CYS A 328 -10.05 -7.02 20.45
C CYS A 328 -9.51 -8.03 21.47
N THR A 329 -10.25 -9.10 21.75
CA THR A 329 -9.83 -10.16 22.69
C THR A 329 -8.50 -10.79 22.30
N LYS A 330 -8.21 -10.89 21.00
CA LYS A 330 -6.92 -11.40 20.49
C LYS A 330 -5.85 -10.30 20.39
N LEU A 331 -6.21 -9.12 19.89
CA LEU A 331 -5.25 -8.04 19.64
C LEU A 331 -4.69 -7.40 20.91
N ILE A 332 -5.51 -7.25 21.97
CA ILE A 332 -5.09 -6.60 23.22
C ILE A 332 -3.90 -7.35 23.84
N PRO A 333 -3.95 -8.69 24.07
CA PRO A 333 -2.80 -9.43 24.59
C PRO A 333 -1.55 -9.28 23.73
N ALA A 334 -1.64 -9.50 22.41
CA ALA A 334 -0.51 -9.40 21.50
C ALA A 334 0.13 -7.98 21.52
N TRP A 335 -0.70 -6.93 21.56
CA TRP A 335 -0.21 -5.56 21.66
C TRP A 335 0.45 -5.28 23.02
N GLN A 336 -0.05 -5.88 24.11
CA GLN A 336 0.58 -5.79 25.43
C GLN A 336 1.92 -6.55 25.47
N ASP A 337 2.02 -7.72 24.83
CA ASP A 337 3.26 -8.48 24.70
C ASP A 337 4.35 -7.67 23.99
N LEU A 338 4.01 -7.00 22.89
CA LEU A 338 4.92 -6.07 22.22
C LEU A 338 5.44 -4.98 23.17
N GLY A 339 4.56 -4.40 23.99
CA GLY A 339 4.92 -3.41 25.00
C GLY A 339 5.90 -3.96 26.04
N ARG A 340 5.62 -5.16 26.57
CA ARG A 340 6.50 -5.86 27.52
C ARG A 340 7.88 -6.14 26.92
N ALA A 341 7.93 -6.67 25.70
CA ALA A 341 9.18 -6.94 24.99
C ALA A 341 10.05 -5.68 24.81
N LEU A 342 9.41 -4.52 24.63
CA LEU A 342 10.08 -3.21 24.54
C LEU A 342 10.37 -2.57 25.91
N GLY A 343 9.95 -3.19 27.01
CA GLY A 343 10.11 -2.68 28.37
C GLY A 343 9.27 -1.45 28.64
N LEU A 344 8.07 -1.39 28.06
CA LEU A 344 7.05 -0.38 28.33
C LEU A 344 6.19 -0.83 29.52
N ASP A 345 6.03 0.06 30.50
CA ASP A 345 5.17 -0.17 31.66
C ASP A 345 3.83 0.53 31.46
N GLU A 346 2.72 -0.20 31.59
CA GLU A 346 1.40 0.31 31.24
C GLU A 346 0.98 1.52 32.09
N ALA A 347 1.29 1.50 33.39
CA ALA A 347 0.93 2.58 34.30
C ALA A 347 1.71 3.86 33.99
N ASN A 348 3.01 3.73 33.70
CA ASN A 348 3.86 4.86 33.32
C ASN A 348 3.48 5.44 31.96
N GLU A 349 3.28 4.59 30.94
CA GLU A 349 2.89 5.07 29.59
C GLU A 349 1.48 5.69 29.61
N LYS A 350 0.57 5.18 30.45
CA LYS A 350 -0.72 5.82 30.70
C LYS A 350 -0.56 7.23 31.28
N ALA A 351 0.24 7.37 32.33
CA ALA A 351 0.47 8.65 32.98
C ALA A 351 1.15 9.65 32.04
N ASP A 352 2.13 9.19 31.25
CA ASP A 352 2.76 9.97 30.18
C ASP A 352 1.74 10.47 29.16
N PHE A 353 0.93 9.56 28.62
CA PHE A 353 -0.12 9.91 27.67
C PHE A 353 -1.12 10.92 28.23
N GLU A 354 -1.58 10.75 29.47
CA GLU A 354 -2.51 11.68 30.12
C GLU A 354 -1.88 13.07 30.34
N ARG A 355 -0.60 13.11 30.72
CA ARG A 355 0.16 14.37 30.81
C ARG A 355 0.28 15.07 29.47
N GLU A 356 0.66 14.35 28.42
CA GLU A 356 0.78 14.90 27.07
C GLU A 356 -0.58 15.35 26.52
N MET A 357 -1.65 14.59 26.74
CA MET A 357 -3.00 15.01 26.36
C MET A 357 -3.45 16.26 27.10
N LYS A 358 -3.16 16.38 28.41
CA LYS A 358 -3.45 17.59 29.18
C LYS A 358 -2.65 18.80 28.68
N LYS A 359 -1.39 18.60 28.31
CA LYS A 359 -0.53 19.64 27.74
C LYS A 359 -1.01 20.06 26.35
N ALA A 360 -1.28 19.12 25.45
CA ALA A 360 -1.83 19.38 24.12
C ALA A 360 -3.19 20.10 24.19
N ALA A 361 -4.04 19.73 25.16
CA ALA A 361 -5.30 20.41 25.45
C ALA A 361 -5.15 21.84 26.01
N GLN A 362 -3.93 22.32 26.23
CA GLN A 362 -3.62 23.69 26.65
C GLN A 362 -2.85 24.47 25.59
N MET A 363 -2.51 23.87 24.44
CA MET A 363 -1.76 24.51 23.35
C MET A 363 -2.65 24.71 22.13
N CYS A 364 -2.25 25.61 21.23
CA CYS A 364 -2.92 25.83 19.96
C CYS A 364 -2.51 24.73 18.96
N ALA A 365 -3.47 24.13 18.28
CA ALA A 365 -3.21 23.11 17.26
C ALA A 365 -2.64 23.71 15.96
N TRP A 366 -2.81 25.01 15.72
CA TRP A 366 -2.26 25.67 14.54
C TRP A 366 -0.75 25.82 14.67
N PHE A 367 0.01 25.12 13.82
CA PHE A 367 1.46 24.99 13.98
C PHE A 367 2.24 26.30 13.81
N GLU A 368 1.72 27.27 13.03
CA GLU A 368 2.33 28.61 12.90
C GLU A 368 1.92 29.58 14.02
N CYS A 369 1.09 29.15 14.97
CA CYS A 369 0.74 29.99 16.12
C CYS A 369 1.88 29.99 17.15
N GLU A 370 2.21 31.15 17.71
CA GLU A 370 3.16 31.24 18.84
C GLU A 370 2.76 30.38 20.05
N TYR A 371 1.46 30.09 20.20
CA TYR A 371 0.90 29.25 21.26
C TYR A 371 0.84 27.76 20.90
N HIS A 372 1.44 27.34 19.78
CA HIS A 372 1.58 25.92 19.45
C HIS A 372 2.50 25.21 20.46
N GLU A 373 3.56 25.90 20.89
CA GLU A 373 4.56 25.37 21.83
C GLU A 373 4.42 25.97 23.23
N LYS A 374 3.60 27.01 23.39
CA LYS A 374 3.43 27.76 24.64
C LYS A 374 1.96 27.86 25.03
N LYS A 375 1.70 27.85 26.33
CA LYS A 375 0.34 28.04 26.85
C LYS A 375 -0.16 29.46 26.54
N PRO A 376 -1.31 29.65 25.88
CA PRO A 376 -1.89 30.96 25.67
C PRO A 376 -2.37 31.59 26.98
N PRO A 377 -2.41 32.93 27.07
CA PRO A 377 -2.89 33.63 28.28
C PRO A 377 -4.39 33.44 28.52
N HIS A 378 -5.13 32.99 27.51
CA HIS A 378 -6.55 32.68 27.56
C HIS A 378 -6.81 31.19 27.29
N PRO A 379 -7.91 30.61 27.81
CA PRO A 379 -8.24 29.21 27.56
C PRO A 379 -8.41 28.90 26.06
N THR A 380 -7.85 27.77 25.62
CA THR A 380 -8.04 27.30 24.24
C THR A 380 -9.45 26.76 24.04
N ARG A 381 -10.03 26.98 22.86
CA ARG A 381 -11.35 26.49 22.46
C ARG A 381 -11.19 25.18 21.69
N ALA A 382 -11.93 24.15 22.07
CA ALA A 382 -11.95 22.90 21.34
C ALA A 382 -12.65 23.06 19.97
N CYS A 383 -12.19 22.35 18.96
CA CYS A 383 -12.85 22.25 17.67
C CYS A 383 -14.25 21.68 17.85
N VAL A 384 -15.28 22.40 17.39
CA VAL A 384 -16.69 21.97 17.48
C VAL A 384 -16.97 20.70 16.66
N GLY A 385 -16.05 20.31 15.77
CA GLY A 385 -16.12 19.09 15.00
C GLY A 385 -15.60 17.88 15.75
N CYS A 386 -14.28 17.80 15.93
CA CYS A 386 -13.62 16.63 16.50
C CYS A 386 -13.44 16.68 18.02
N ALA A 387 -13.53 17.86 18.65
CA ALA A 387 -13.15 18.14 20.04
C ALA A 387 -11.69 17.79 20.45
N GLU A 388 -10.92 17.20 19.52
CA GLU A 388 -9.51 16.81 19.72
C GLU A 388 -8.57 18.00 19.57
N ALA A 389 -8.68 18.76 18.48
CA ALA A 389 -7.87 19.96 18.26
C ALA A 389 -8.37 21.14 19.10
N ARG A 390 -7.46 21.96 19.62
CA ARG A 390 -7.80 23.17 20.38
C ARG A 390 -7.09 24.39 19.83
N TYR A 391 -7.73 25.55 19.88
CA TYR A 391 -7.23 26.78 19.28
C TYR A 391 -7.29 27.93 20.27
N CYS A 392 -6.26 28.78 20.31
CA CYS A 392 -6.28 30.00 21.11
C CYS A 392 -7.35 30.99 20.58
N SER A 393 -7.61 30.99 19.27
CA SER A 393 -8.53 31.93 18.62
C SER A 393 -9.28 31.29 17.46
N ARG A 394 -10.42 31.90 17.07
CA ARG A 394 -11.17 31.52 15.86
C ARG A 394 -10.32 31.67 14.59
N LEU A 395 -9.42 32.66 14.56
CA LEU A 395 -8.52 32.89 13.45
C LEU A 395 -7.56 31.71 13.25
N CYS A 396 -6.93 31.22 14.32
CA CYS A 396 -6.06 30.04 14.26
C CYS A 396 -6.82 28.80 13.80
N GLN A 397 -8.06 28.60 14.28
CA GLN A 397 -8.90 27.51 13.78
C GLN A 397 -9.15 27.62 12.27
N GLN A 398 -9.47 28.82 11.75
CA GLN A 398 -9.72 29.02 10.32
C GLN A 398 -8.46 28.86 9.45
N LYS A 399 -7.29 29.23 9.98
CA LYS A 399 -6.00 29.00 9.30
C LYS A 399 -5.68 27.52 9.27
N ASP A 400 -5.72 26.84 10.41
CA ASP A 400 -5.48 25.38 10.49
C ASP A 400 -6.47 24.58 9.62
N TRP A 401 -7.70 25.07 9.52
CA TRP A 401 -8.69 24.50 8.61
C TRP A 401 -8.31 24.57 7.14
N ARG A 402 -7.81 25.73 6.69
CA ARG A 402 -7.50 26.00 5.28
C ARG A 402 -6.10 25.54 4.88
N GLU A 403 -5.13 25.78 5.75
CA GLU A 403 -3.69 25.67 5.50
C GLU A 403 -3.08 24.48 6.26
N GLY A 404 -3.58 24.15 7.46
CA GLY A 404 -3.03 23.08 8.31
C GLY A 404 -3.54 21.67 8.06
N GLY A 405 -4.42 21.50 7.06
CA GLY A 405 -5.01 20.20 6.74
C GLY A 405 -6.00 19.69 7.79
N HIS A 406 -6.40 20.49 8.79
CA HIS A 406 -7.38 20.04 9.79
C HIS A 406 -8.72 19.65 9.14
N LYS A 407 -9.10 20.33 8.05
CA LYS A 407 -10.29 19.99 7.26
C LYS A 407 -10.31 18.52 6.82
N GLN A 408 -9.16 17.95 6.49
CA GLN A 408 -9.03 16.56 6.03
C GLN A 408 -9.08 15.56 7.20
N LYS A 409 -8.61 15.98 8.38
CA LYS A 409 -8.49 15.15 9.59
C LYS A 409 -9.73 15.19 10.49
N CYS A 410 -10.54 16.24 10.39
CA CYS A 410 -11.68 16.44 11.29
C CYS A 410 -12.79 15.40 11.06
N LYS A 411 -12.99 14.51 12.04
CA LYS A 411 -13.92 13.37 11.97
C LYS A 411 -15.38 13.74 11.67
N ARG A 412 -15.87 14.89 12.14
CA ARG A 412 -17.29 15.30 11.96
C ARG A 412 -17.73 15.43 10.51
N ILE A 413 -16.85 15.79 9.58
CA ILE A 413 -17.25 16.03 8.18
C ILE A 413 -17.57 14.72 7.45
N LYS A 414 -17.08 13.58 7.94
CA LYS A 414 -17.22 12.33 7.20
C LYS A 414 -18.54 11.61 7.44
N SER A 415 -19.29 11.88 8.52
CA SER A 415 -20.33 10.95 8.95
C SER A 415 -21.79 11.37 8.76
N GLU A 416 -22.15 12.65 8.59
CA GLU A 416 -23.57 13.02 8.41
C GLU A 416 -23.76 14.21 7.46
N PRO A 417 -24.60 14.07 6.41
CA PRO A 417 -25.10 15.20 5.64
C PRO A 417 -25.78 16.17 6.62
N HIS A 418 -25.33 17.42 6.62
CA HIS A 418 -25.88 18.45 7.49
C HIS A 418 -27.37 18.65 7.15
N GLN A 419 -28.27 18.08 7.94
CA GLN A 419 -29.67 18.49 7.90
C GLN A 419 -29.71 19.97 8.29
N PRO A 420 -30.16 20.87 7.40
CA PRO A 420 -30.27 22.28 7.75
C PRO A 420 -31.16 22.39 8.99
N ARG A 421 -30.66 23.09 10.02
CA ARG A 421 -31.47 23.45 11.19
C ARG A 421 -32.68 24.20 10.65
N GLY A 422 -33.87 23.61 10.78
CA GLY A 422 -35.12 24.28 10.49
C GLY A 422 -35.15 25.60 11.25
N GLU A 423 -35.35 26.68 10.51
CA GLU A 423 -35.62 28.00 11.07
C GLU A 423 -36.90 27.91 11.88
N SER A 424 -36.77 28.08 13.20
CA SER A 424 -37.86 28.17 14.17
C SER A 424 -37.96 29.59 14.68
#